data_AF-A0A7S6ME20-F1
#
_entry.id   AF-A0A7S6ME20-F1
#
_cell.length_a   1.000
_cell.length_b   1.000
_cell.length_c   1.000
_cell.angle_alpha   90.00
_cell.angle_beta   90.00
_cell.angle_gamma   90.00
#
_symmetry.space_group_name_H-M   'P 1'
#
loop_
_entity.id
_entity.type
_entity.pdbx_description
1 polymer ?
#
loop_
_entity_poly.entity_id
_entity_poly.type
_entity_poly.pdbx_seq_one_letter_code
_entity_poly.pdbx_strand_id
1 'polypeptide(L)'
;MLPSSAWRFISFAACLICMAAGVWVWVAYSARATGITLIVLGAAQMIALLVQSRDHGAVDDDPEPDATGREPDRIERLPEQRRNELIRGTSMHLRDMRYRYSIRFDRSDRACFTTEVNSITLGFVPVIILDNHTDRQGLGYVAFPYDGDRWRGPGLPCGGDPDQAVAHAAKCVSPLSPADVADEEFEGEEGDERN
;
A
#
# COMPACT_ATOMS: atom_id res chain seq x y z
N MET A 1 -22.99 -45.30 -70.23
CA MET A 1 -24.05 -45.01 -69.24
C MET A 1 -23.54 -45.41 -67.87
N LEU A 2 -23.37 -44.46 -66.96
CA LEU A 2 -22.92 -44.77 -65.59
C LEU A 2 -24.09 -45.41 -64.82
N PRO A 3 -23.83 -46.44 -63.98
CA PRO A 3 -24.87 -47.08 -63.19
C PRO A 3 -25.48 -46.06 -62.21
N SER A 4 -26.78 -46.17 -61.94
CA SER A 4 -27.53 -45.24 -61.08
C SER A 4 -26.95 -45.12 -59.65
N SER A 5 -26.24 -46.15 -59.19
CA SER A 5 -25.49 -46.13 -57.93
C SER A 5 -24.32 -45.14 -57.96
N ALA A 6 -23.61 -45.00 -59.09
CA ALA A 6 -22.48 -44.08 -59.21
C ALA A 6 -22.91 -42.61 -59.09
N TRP A 7 -24.10 -42.26 -59.58
CA TRP A 7 -24.66 -40.90 -59.43
C TRP A 7 -24.94 -40.51 -57.98
N ARG A 8 -25.35 -41.47 -57.14
CA ARG A 8 -25.58 -41.23 -55.71
C ARG A 8 -24.27 -40.97 -54.97
N PHE A 9 -23.21 -41.71 -55.30
CA PHE A 9 -21.89 -41.48 -54.74
C PHE A 9 -21.30 -40.13 -55.16
N ILE A 10 -21.44 -39.74 -56.42
CA ILE A 10 -20.96 -38.44 -56.91
C ILE A 10 -21.71 -37.30 -56.22
N SER A 11 -23.03 -37.39 -56.08
CA SER A 11 -23.83 -36.38 -55.39
C SER A 11 -23.47 -36.27 -53.91
N PHE A 12 -23.23 -37.39 -53.24
CA PHE A 12 -22.80 -37.41 -51.85
C PHE A 12 -21.39 -36.81 -51.66
N ALA A 13 -20.45 -37.17 -52.53
CA ALA A 13 -19.09 -36.63 -52.51
C ALA A 13 -19.08 -35.12 -52.76
N ALA A 14 -19.88 -34.63 -53.71
CA ALA A 14 -20.03 -33.19 -53.96
C ALA A 14 -20.57 -32.44 -52.73
N CYS A 15 -21.55 -33.02 -52.02
CA CYS A 15 -22.10 -32.43 -50.81
C CYS A 15 -21.06 -32.33 -49.68
N LEU A 16 -20.23 -33.36 -49.48
CA LEU A 16 -19.15 -33.34 -48.49
C LEU A 16 -18.09 -32.28 -48.82
N ILE A 17 -17.72 -32.15 -50.09
CA ILE A 17 -16.75 -31.14 -50.54
C ILE A 17 -17.30 -29.72 -50.28
N CYS A 18 -18.59 -29.47 -50.55
CA CYS A 18 -19.22 -28.19 -50.26
C CYS A 18 -19.25 -27.88 -48.75
N MET A 19 -19.56 -28.86 -47.90
CA MET A 19 -19.53 -28.65 -46.45
C MET A 19 -18.11 -28.37 -45.93
N ALA A 20 -17.11 -29.12 -46.41
CA ALA A 20 -15.72 -28.90 -46.03
C ALA A 20 -15.21 -27.51 -46.45
N ALA A 21 -15.56 -27.05 -47.65
CA ALA A 21 -15.23 -25.71 -48.11
C ALA A 21 -15.91 -24.62 -47.27
N GLY A 22 -17.19 -24.80 -46.90
CA GLY A 22 -17.92 -23.88 -46.03
C GLY A 22 -17.30 -23.74 -44.65
N VAL A 23 -16.90 -24.85 -44.02
CA VAL A 23 -16.20 -24.86 -42.72
C VAL A 23 -14.84 -24.17 -42.84
N TRP A 24 -14.09 -24.43 -43.91
CA TRP A 24 -12.77 -23.82 -44.11
C TRP A 24 -12.86 -22.29 -44.29
N VAL A 25 -13.84 -21.81 -45.04
CA VAL A 25 -14.12 -20.37 -45.20
C VAL A 25 -14.53 -19.74 -43.86
N TRP A 26 -15.37 -20.42 -43.07
CA TRP A 26 -15.78 -19.93 -41.75
C TRP A 26 -14.60 -19.87 -40.75
N VAL A 27 -13.71 -20.87 -40.75
CA VAL A 27 -12.48 -20.87 -39.94
C VAL A 27 -11.51 -19.77 -40.37
N ALA A 28 -11.32 -19.58 -41.68
CA ALA A 28 -10.46 -18.52 -42.21
C ALA A 28 -11.02 -17.12 -41.92
N TYR A 29 -12.35 -16.95 -41.94
CA TYR A 29 -13.01 -15.69 -41.63
C TYR A 29 -12.98 -15.38 -40.13
N SER A 30 -13.27 -16.37 -39.28
CA SER A 30 -13.22 -16.22 -37.82
C SER A 30 -11.80 -15.93 -37.33
N ALA A 31 -10.77 -16.56 -37.89
CA ALA A 31 -9.37 -16.28 -37.53
C ALA A 31 -8.94 -14.83 -37.81
N ARG A 32 -9.43 -14.22 -38.90
CA ARG A 32 -9.18 -12.81 -39.23
C ARG A 32 -9.97 -11.87 -38.32
N ALA A 33 -11.23 -12.21 -38.02
CA ALA A 33 -12.07 -11.44 -37.12
C ALA A 33 -11.54 -11.46 -35.67
N THR A 34 -11.01 -12.60 -35.19
CA THR A 34 -10.38 -12.72 -33.88
C THR A 34 -9.06 -11.96 -33.79
N GLY A 35 -8.27 -11.94 -34.86
CA GLY A 35 -7.02 -11.17 -34.90
C GLY A 35 -7.26 -9.66 -34.79
N ILE A 36 -8.22 -9.13 -35.54
CA ILE A 36 -8.56 -7.70 -35.49
C ILE A 36 -9.16 -7.32 -34.14
N THR A 37 -10.05 -8.14 -33.58
CA THR A 37 -10.64 -7.86 -32.26
C THR A 37 -9.61 -7.87 -31.14
N LEU A 38 -8.63 -8.78 -31.16
CA LEU A 38 -7.55 -8.79 -30.16
C LEU A 38 -6.63 -7.57 -30.27
N ILE A 39 -6.34 -7.10 -31.47
CA ILE A 39 -5.55 -5.87 -31.68
C ILE A 39 -6.31 -4.64 -31.16
N VAL A 40 -7.61 -4.53 -31.46
CA VAL A 40 -8.44 -3.42 -30.98
C VAL A 40 -8.59 -3.46 -29.46
N LEU A 41 -8.78 -4.64 -28.87
CA LEU A 41 -8.87 -4.80 -27.42
C LEU A 41 -7.54 -4.44 -26.74
N GLY A 42 -6.41 -4.91 -27.28
CA GLY A 42 -5.07 -4.56 -26.78
C GLY A 42 -4.77 -3.07 -26.89
N ALA A 43 -5.14 -2.42 -27.99
CA ALA A 43 -4.98 -0.98 -28.16
C ALA A 43 -5.87 -0.19 -27.19
N ALA A 44 -7.14 -0.59 -27.01
CA ALA A 44 -8.04 0.02 -26.04
C ALA A 44 -7.52 -0.11 -24.60
N GLN A 45 -6.94 -1.26 -24.26
CA GLN A 45 -6.39 -1.51 -22.93
C GLN A 45 -5.10 -0.71 -22.68
N MET A 46 -4.25 -0.55 -23.70
CA MET A 46 -3.09 0.36 -23.64
C MET A 46 -3.51 1.83 -23.50
N ILE A 47 -4.55 2.28 -24.20
CA ILE A 47 -5.09 3.63 -24.06
C ILE A 47 -5.69 3.82 -22.67
N ALA A 48 -6.44 2.85 -22.14
CA ALA A 48 -7.00 2.92 -20.79
C ALA A 48 -5.90 3.00 -19.71
N LEU A 49 -4.81 2.23 -19.85
CA LEU A 49 -3.64 2.35 -18.97
C LEU A 49 -2.94 3.69 -19.11
N LEU A 50 -2.82 4.24 -20.32
CA LEU A 50 -2.26 5.58 -20.54
C LEU A 50 -3.15 6.68 -19.94
N VAL A 51 -4.47 6.56 -20.05
CA VAL A 51 -5.42 7.50 -19.44
C VAL A 51 -5.38 7.40 -17.91
N GLN A 52 -5.38 6.18 -17.34
CA GLN A 52 -5.19 5.99 -15.90
C GLN A 52 -3.83 6.51 -15.40
N SER A 53 -2.77 6.38 -16.21
CA SER A 53 -1.47 6.97 -15.89
C SER A 53 -1.48 8.51 -15.92
N ARG A 54 -2.44 9.11 -16.64
CA ARG A 54 -2.61 10.55 -16.76
C ARG A 54 -3.53 11.11 -15.67
N ASP A 55 -4.51 10.34 -15.22
CA ASP A 55 -5.42 10.71 -14.11
C ASP A 55 -4.79 10.50 -12.72
N HIS A 56 -3.65 9.81 -12.60
CA HIS A 56 -2.77 9.93 -11.42
C HIS A 56 -1.94 11.23 -11.41
N GLY A 57 -2.13 12.10 -12.40
CA GLY A 57 -1.63 13.47 -12.42
C GLY A 57 -2.77 14.48 -12.30
N ALA A 58 -3.81 14.19 -11.51
CA ALA A 58 -4.65 15.24 -10.97
C ALA A 58 -3.73 16.13 -10.12
N VAL A 59 -3.27 17.20 -10.77
CA VAL A 59 -2.69 18.39 -10.18
C VAL A 59 -3.74 18.93 -9.22
N ASP A 60 -3.74 18.41 -7.99
CA ASP A 60 -4.01 19.26 -6.84
C ASP A 60 -3.04 20.44 -6.98
N ASP A 61 -3.54 21.67 -6.81
CA ASP A 61 -2.70 22.86 -6.66
C ASP A 61 -1.54 22.50 -5.72
N ASP A 62 -0.36 22.19 -6.27
CA ASP A 62 0.85 22.03 -5.50
C ASP A 62 0.99 23.38 -4.79
N PRO A 63 0.85 23.44 -3.44
CA PRO A 63 1.20 24.65 -2.75
C PRO A 63 2.64 24.90 -3.13
N GLU A 64 2.88 25.98 -3.88
CA GLU A 64 4.20 26.44 -4.26
C GLU A 64 5.09 26.26 -3.04
N PRO A 65 6.16 25.44 -3.11
CA PRO A 65 6.91 25.05 -1.93
C PRO A 65 7.35 26.34 -1.28
N ASP A 66 6.79 26.61 -0.09
CA ASP A 66 7.04 27.83 0.65
C ASP A 66 8.56 28.01 0.65
N ALA A 67 9.06 29.14 0.14
CA ALA A 67 10.48 29.31 -0.24
C ALA A 67 11.46 29.13 0.94
N THR A 68 10.91 28.91 2.13
CA THR A 68 11.56 28.57 3.40
C THR A 68 11.95 27.08 3.52
N GLY A 69 11.41 26.18 2.70
CA GLY A 69 11.67 24.74 2.80
C GLY A 69 11.01 24.04 4.00
N ARG A 70 10.09 24.74 4.69
CA ARG A 70 9.40 24.28 5.89
C ARG A 70 8.20 23.40 5.53
N GLU A 71 8.07 22.25 6.18
CA GLU A 71 6.90 21.39 6.03
C GLU A 71 5.72 21.87 6.91
N PRO A 72 4.46 21.63 6.50
CA PRO A 72 3.30 21.99 7.29
C PRO A 72 3.29 21.28 8.64
N ASP A 73 2.84 21.98 9.68
CA ASP A 73 2.68 21.51 11.07
C ASP A 73 1.58 20.44 11.23
N ARG A 74 0.77 20.24 10.20
CA ARG A 74 -0.30 19.23 10.12
C ARG A 74 0.05 18.17 9.07
N ILE A 75 0.19 16.92 9.49
CA ILE A 75 0.62 15.81 8.63
C ILE A 75 -0.41 15.48 7.53
N GLU A 76 -1.68 15.82 7.77
CA GLU A 76 -2.78 15.67 6.81
C GLU A 76 -2.58 16.56 5.58
N ARG A 77 -1.90 17.71 5.76
CA ARG A 77 -1.58 18.66 4.68
C ARG A 77 -0.30 18.31 3.92
N LEU A 78 0.46 17.34 4.41
CA LEU A 78 1.69 16.91 3.73
C LEU A 78 1.33 16.22 2.40
N PRO A 79 2.08 16.41 1.31
CA PRO A 79 1.84 15.67 0.08
C PRO A 79 1.91 14.15 0.29
N GLU A 80 1.08 13.39 -0.42
CA GLU A 80 1.05 11.92 -0.28
C GLU A 80 2.42 11.30 -0.56
N GLN A 81 3.13 11.82 -1.58
CA GLN A 81 4.49 11.40 -1.89
C GLN A 81 5.41 11.51 -0.66
N ARG A 82 5.38 12.64 0.05
CA ARG A 82 6.23 12.87 1.22
C ARG A 82 5.85 11.98 2.40
N ARG A 83 4.56 11.74 2.63
CA ARG A 83 4.09 10.74 3.61
C ARG A 83 4.60 9.34 3.27
N ASN A 84 4.53 8.95 2.00
CA ASN A 84 5.03 7.67 1.51
C ASN A 84 6.55 7.53 1.72
N GLU A 85 7.32 8.61 1.56
CA GLU A 85 8.76 8.62 1.85
C GLU A 85 9.06 8.40 3.33
N LEU A 86 8.32 9.04 4.24
CA LEU A 86 8.45 8.83 5.68
C LEU A 86 8.19 7.37 6.08
N ILE A 87 7.12 6.77 5.55
CA ILE A 87 6.81 5.35 5.75
C ILE A 87 7.91 4.46 5.19
N ARG A 88 8.36 4.73 3.95
CA ARG A 88 9.43 3.96 3.30
C ARG A 88 10.73 4.02 4.10
N GLY A 89 11.13 5.21 4.55
CA GLY A 89 12.31 5.40 5.39
C GLY A 89 12.22 4.60 6.70
N THR A 90 11.06 4.62 7.34
CA THR A 90 10.81 3.85 8.56
C THR A 90 10.84 2.34 8.30
N SER A 91 10.25 1.86 7.19
CA SER A 91 10.31 0.44 6.83
C SER A 91 11.73 -0.03 6.54
N MET A 92 12.56 0.80 5.89
CA MET A 92 13.97 0.48 5.66
C MET A 92 14.72 0.38 6.98
N HIS A 93 14.51 1.35 7.88
CA HIS A 93 15.16 1.36 9.19
C HIS A 93 14.80 0.13 10.04
N LEU A 94 13.52 -0.25 10.10
CA LEU A 94 13.07 -1.46 10.81
C LEU A 94 13.73 -2.73 10.24
N ARG A 95 13.88 -2.80 8.92
CA ARG A 95 14.59 -3.90 8.25
C ARG A 95 16.06 -3.95 8.64
N ASP A 96 16.74 -2.80 8.68
CA ASP A 96 18.16 -2.71 9.05
C ASP A 96 18.40 -3.14 10.51
N MET A 97 17.48 -2.80 11.41
CA MET A 97 17.48 -3.28 12.81
C MET A 97 17.07 -4.75 12.97
N ARG A 98 16.81 -5.47 11.87
CA ARG A 98 16.30 -6.87 11.86
C ARG A 98 15.00 -7.02 12.67
N TYR A 99 14.17 -5.99 12.68
CA TYR A 99 12.89 -6.04 13.34
C TYR A 99 11.98 -7.03 12.61
N ARG A 100 11.16 -7.75 13.39
CA ARG A 100 10.24 -8.77 12.88
C ARG A 100 9.18 -8.23 11.92
N TYR A 101 8.93 -6.92 11.98
CA TYR A 101 7.82 -6.28 11.28
C TYR A 101 8.31 -5.44 10.11
N SER A 102 7.52 -5.41 9.03
CA SER A 102 7.61 -4.40 7.98
C SER A 102 6.34 -3.55 7.96
N ILE A 103 6.41 -2.36 7.38
CA ILE A 103 5.27 -1.44 7.33
C ILE A 103 5.03 -0.98 5.90
N ARG A 104 3.76 -0.78 5.55
CA ARG A 104 3.35 -0.26 4.23
C ARG A 104 2.29 0.80 4.42
N PHE A 105 2.27 1.79 3.54
CA PHE A 105 1.22 2.80 3.54
C PHE A 105 -0.14 2.12 3.32
N ASP A 106 -1.12 2.47 4.16
CA ASP A 106 -2.48 1.99 4.00
C ASP A 106 -3.27 2.95 3.11
N ARG A 107 -3.86 2.41 2.03
CA ARG A 107 -4.69 3.17 1.08
C ARG A 107 -6.19 3.10 1.42
N SER A 108 -6.55 2.55 2.58
CA SER A 108 -7.95 2.45 3.02
C SER A 108 -8.50 3.79 3.55
N ASP A 109 -9.76 3.78 4.03
CA ASP A 109 -10.52 4.94 4.50
C ASP A 109 -9.96 5.64 5.76
N ARG A 110 -8.86 5.14 6.33
CA ARG A 110 -8.27 5.74 7.53
C ARG A 110 -7.55 7.04 7.18
N ALA A 111 -7.94 8.12 7.85
CA ALA A 111 -7.30 9.41 7.65
C ALA A 111 -5.97 9.51 8.42
N CYS A 112 -5.03 10.26 7.87
CA CYS A 112 -3.91 10.78 8.65
C CYS A 112 -4.45 11.77 9.69
N PHE A 113 -3.77 11.91 10.83
CA PHE A 113 -4.13 12.94 11.81
C PHE A 113 -2.92 13.45 12.59
N THR A 114 -2.99 14.70 13.06
CA THR A 114 -1.98 15.33 13.91
C THR A 114 -2.53 15.52 15.32
N THR A 115 -1.73 15.20 16.34
CA THR A 115 -2.08 15.50 17.74
C THR A 115 -0.83 15.73 18.59
N GLU A 116 -1.00 16.40 19.71
CA GLU A 116 0.06 16.62 20.70
C GLU A 116 0.02 15.52 21.76
N VAL A 117 1.17 14.90 22.01
CA VAL A 117 1.34 13.83 23.00
C VAL A 117 2.54 14.16 23.87
N ASN A 118 2.34 14.34 25.18
CA ASN A 118 3.38 14.73 26.13
C ASN A 118 4.22 15.94 25.66
N SER A 119 3.54 16.98 25.16
CA SER A 119 4.16 18.20 24.61
C SER A 119 4.97 18.01 23.33
N ILE A 120 4.81 16.88 22.64
CA ILE A 120 5.43 16.62 21.34
C ILE A 120 4.33 16.50 20.28
N THR A 121 4.46 17.30 19.21
CA THR A 121 3.56 17.22 18.05
C THR A 121 3.87 15.95 17.26
N LEU A 122 2.90 15.05 17.20
CA LEU A 122 2.98 13.78 16.49
C LEU A 122 1.97 13.73 15.34
N GLY A 123 2.44 13.28 14.19
CA GLY A 123 1.64 13.03 13.00
C GLY A 123 1.49 11.54 12.79
N PHE A 124 0.26 11.07 12.74
CA PHE A 124 -0.10 9.66 12.61
C PHE A 124 -0.51 9.38 11.17
N VAL A 125 0.27 8.51 10.51
CA VAL A 125 0.02 8.06 9.13
C VAL A 125 -0.47 6.61 9.16
N PRO A 126 -1.61 6.28 8.55
CA PRO A 126 -2.16 4.92 8.57
C PRO A 126 -1.25 3.96 7.80
N VAL A 127 -1.03 2.78 8.39
CA VAL A 127 -0.19 1.73 7.81
C VAL A 127 -0.78 0.34 8.00
N ILE A 128 -0.29 -0.57 7.17
CA ILE A 128 -0.39 -2.01 7.37
C ILE A 128 0.95 -2.47 7.97
N ILE A 129 0.88 -3.05 9.16
CA ILE A 129 2.02 -3.65 9.88
C ILE A 129 2.01 -5.14 9.55
N LEU A 130 3.10 -5.62 8.95
CA LEU A 130 3.25 -7.00 8.48
C LEU A 130 4.25 -7.73 9.36
N ASP A 131 3.84 -8.85 9.94
CA ASP A 131 4.71 -9.77 10.65
C ASP A 131 5.38 -10.73 9.66
N ASN A 132 6.68 -10.51 9.39
CA ASN A 132 7.40 -11.24 8.35
C ASN A 132 7.60 -12.74 8.66
N HIS A 133 7.32 -13.19 9.88
CA HIS A 133 7.50 -14.59 10.29
C HIS A 133 6.20 -15.39 10.30
N THR A 134 5.06 -14.72 10.48
CA THR A 134 3.75 -15.39 10.55
C THR A 134 2.81 -15.01 9.41
N ASP A 135 3.24 -14.10 8.53
CA ASP A 135 2.44 -13.49 7.47
C ASP A 135 1.15 -12.82 7.96
N ARG A 136 1.05 -12.57 9.27
CA ARG A 136 -0.06 -11.84 9.87
C ARG A 136 0.07 -10.36 9.55
N GLN A 137 -1.08 -9.75 9.31
CA GLN A 137 -1.19 -8.33 9.00
C GLN A 137 -2.05 -7.67 10.06
N GLY A 138 -1.61 -6.52 10.55
CA GLY A 138 -2.33 -5.67 11.47
C GLY A 138 -2.49 -4.28 10.86
N LEU A 139 -3.64 -3.67 11.12
CA LEU A 139 -3.87 -2.27 10.81
C LEU A 139 -3.34 -1.42 11.97
N GLY A 140 -2.68 -0.31 11.65
CA GLY A 140 -2.19 0.63 12.65
C GLY A 140 -1.82 1.98 12.04
N TYR A 141 -1.02 2.72 12.77
CA TYR A 141 -0.47 4.02 12.41
C TYR A 141 1.04 4.02 12.65
N VAL A 142 1.75 4.92 11.98
CA VAL A 142 3.11 5.29 12.35
C VAL A 142 3.09 6.74 12.81
N ALA A 143 3.59 6.97 14.02
CA ALA A 143 3.71 8.30 14.60
C ALA A 143 5.06 8.92 14.24
N PHE A 144 5.04 10.10 13.64
CA PHE A 144 6.21 10.88 13.27
C PHE A 144 6.28 12.16 14.11
N PRO A 145 7.40 12.48 14.77
CA PRO A 145 7.55 13.75 15.45
C PRO A 145 7.78 14.91 14.47
N TYR A 146 7.19 16.06 14.78
CA TYR A 146 7.48 17.34 14.13
C TYR A 146 8.47 18.13 14.99
N ASP A 147 9.55 18.62 14.38
CA ASP A 147 10.59 19.38 15.09
C ASP A 147 10.43 20.90 15.02
N GLY A 148 9.33 21.37 14.43
CA GLY A 148 9.08 22.78 14.16
C GLY A 148 9.41 23.22 12.73
N ASP A 149 10.18 22.43 11.99
CA ASP A 149 10.56 22.70 10.60
C ASP A 149 10.08 21.58 9.65
N ARG A 150 10.24 20.31 10.06
CA ARG A 150 9.89 19.14 9.26
C ARG A 150 9.48 17.92 10.08
N TRP A 151 8.73 17.02 9.44
CA TRP A 151 8.41 15.71 9.97
C TRP A 151 9.64 14.79 9.92
N ARG A 152 9.98 14.20 11.05
CA ARG A 152 11.18 13.36 11.22
C ARG A 152 10.83 11.88 11.20
N GLY A 153 11.62 11.11 10.47
CA GLY A 153 11.67 9.65 10.56
C GLY A 153 13.00 9.18 11.17
N PRO A 154 13.10 7.90 11.59
CA PRO A 154 12.07 6.87 11.51
C PRO A 154 10.92 7.09 12.51
N GLY A 155 9.71 6.73 12.13
CA GLY A 155 8.52 6.87 12.99
C GLY A 155 8.27 5.65 13.88
N LEU A 156 7.45 5.86 14.92
CA LEU A 156 7.05 4.82 15.87
C LEU A 156 5.82 4.05 15.35
N PRO A 157 5.91 2.73 15.10
CA PRO A 157 4.75 1.95 14.72
C PRO A 157 3.81 1.73 15.93
N CYS A 158 2.53 2.05 15.74
CA CYS A 158 1.47 1.89 16.72
C CYS A 158 0.34 1.05 16.11
N GLY A 159 0.00 -0.09 16.72
CA GLY A 159 -1.12 -0.91 16.27
C GLY A 159 -2.48 -0.35 16.68
N GLY A 160 -3.51 -0.68 15.91
CA GLY A 160 -4.91 -0.44 16.28
C GLY A 160 -5.52 0.86 15.77
N ASP A 161 -6.60 1.26 16.43
CA ASP A 161 -7.40 2.46 16.14
C ASP A 161 -6.70 3.75 16.60
N PRO A 162 -7.14 4.95 16.14
CA PRO A 162 -6.51 6.23 16.51
C PRO A 162 -6.26 6.40 18.01
N ASP A 163 -7.26 6.12 18.84
CA ASP A 163 -7.14 6.27 20.31
C ASP A 163 -6.09 5.33 20.91
N GLN A 164 -6.03 4.09 20.39
CA GLN A 164 -5.03 3.11 20.82
C GLN A 164 -3.63 3.53 20.38
N ALA A 165 -3.51 4.08 19.17
CA ALA A 165 -2.23 4.54 18.64
C ALA A 165 -1.68 5.74 19.43
N VAL A 166 -2.54 6.69 19.82
CA VAL A 166 -2.17 7.82 20.68
C VAL A 166 -1.78 7.34 22.07
N ALA A 167 -2.56 6.44 22.67
CA ALA A 167 -2.24 5.88 23.99
C ALA A 167 -0.90 5.11 23.99
N HIS A 168 -0.60 4.37 22.92
CA HIS A 168 0.68 3.69 22.76
C HIS A 168 1.83 4.70 22.61
N ALA A 169 1.67 5.71 21.76
CA ALA A 169 2.66 6.77 21.60
C ALA A 169 2.92 7.51 22.91
N ALA A 170 1.90 7.81 23.71
CA ALA A 170 2.06 8.46 25.01
C ALA A 170 2.96 7.66 25.95
N LYS A 171 2.86 6.32 25.95
CA LYS A 171 3.71 5.43 26.75
C LYS A 171 5.16 5.41 26.23
N CYS A 172 5.34 5.37 24.92
CA CYS A 172 6.68 5.29 24.31
C CYS A 172 7.44 6.62 24.32
N VAL A 173 6.72 7.74 24.26
CA VAL A 173 7.27 9.09 24.24
C VAL A 173 7.08 9.77 25.61
N SER A 174 6.86 8.98 26.67
CA SER A 174 6.86 9.51 28.02
C SER A 174 8.24 10.11 28.32
N PRO A 175 8.33 11.36 28.79
CA PRO A 175 9.56 11.79 29.45
C PRO A 175 9.76 10.83 30.62
N LEU A 176 10.96 10.28 30.77
CA LEU A 176 11.37 9.68 32.03
C LEU A 176 11.23 10.77 33.08
N SER A 177 10.10 10.76 33.79
CA SER A 177 9.84 11.65 34.89
C SER A 177 10.97 11.45 35.89
N PRO A 178 11.67 12.51 36.35
CA PRO A 178 12.62 12.41 37.45
C PRO A 178 12.01 11.83 38.73
N ALA A 179 10.68 11.78 38.84
CA ALA A 179 9.99 11.21 40.00
C ALA A 179 10.09 9.68 40.08
N ASP A 180 10.28 8.95 38.98
CA ASP A 180 10.37 7.48 39.00
C ASP A 180 11.79 6.98 39.33
N VAL A 181 12.75 7.89 39.55
CA VAL A 181 14.14 7.58 39.97
C VAL A 181 14.37 7.93 41.45
N ALA A 182 13.38 8.52 42.13
CA ALA A 182 13.52 9.01 43.49
C ALA A 182 13.07 8.04 44.60
N ASP A 183 12.43 6.90 44.27
CA ASP A 183 11.81 6.01 45.26
C ASP A 183 12.48 4.62 45.40
N GLU A 184 13.68 4.42 44.85
CA GLU A 184 14.56 3.31 45.29
C GLU A 184 15.62 3.81 46.29
N GLU A 185 15.19 4.58 47.31
CA GLU A 185 15.93 4.60 48.58
C GLU A 185 15.76 3.22 49.23
N PHE A 186 16.78 2.39 49.02
CA PHE A 186 17.05 1.16 49.73
C PHE A 186 16.87 1.38 51.24
N GLU A 187 15.74 0.93 51.80
CA GLU A 187 15.58 0.78 53.25
C GLU A 187 16.68 -0.19 53.71
N GLY A 188 17.78 0.39 54.19
CA GLY A 188 18.77 -0.36 54.94
C GLY A 188 18.08 -0.95 56.16
N GLU A 189 17.90 -2.26 56.17
CA GLU A 189 17.69 -3.01 57.40
C GLU A 189 18.90 -2.78 58.30
N GLU A 190 18.74 -1.80 59.20
CA GLU A 190 19.60 -1.59 60.36
C GLU A 190 19.43 -2.83 61.25
N GLY A 191 20.35 -3.78 61.11
CA GLY A 191 20.47 -4.93 61.98
C GLY A 191 20.73 -4.47 63.40
N ASP A 192 19.69 -4.63 64.23
CA ASP A 192 19.66 -4.40 65.68
C ASP A 192 20.75 -5.24 66.37
N GLU A 193 21.83 -4.58 66.79
CA GLU A 193 22.74 -5.08 67.81
C GLU A 193 22.00 -5.17 69.14
N ARG A 194 21.60 -6.38 69.55
CA ARG A 194 21.34 -6.70 70.96
C ARG A 194 21.37 -8.21 71.25
N ASN A 195 22.32 -8.56 72.13
CA ASN A 195 22.59 -9.81 72.86
C ASN A 195 23.40 -10.92 72.18
#